data_AF-A0A963ETI2-F1
#
_entry.id   AF-A0A963ETI2-F1
#
_cell.length_a   1.000
_cell.length_b   1.000
_cell.length_c   1.000
_cell.angle_alpha   90.00
_cell.angle_beta   90.00
_cell.angle_gamma   90.00
#
_symmetry.space_group_name_H-M   'P 1'
#
loop_
_entity.id
_entity.type
_entity.pdbx_description
1 polymer ?
#
loop_
_entity_poly.entity_id
_entity_poly.type
_entity_poly.pdbx_seq_one_letter_code
_entity_poly.pdbx_strand_id
1 'polypeptide(L)'
;MAEEKAKSEGKSSKASAGNGVGQPTLKWDDSSMSTSYANVVNVSITREECGLFFGTNLSTGIGGNNEVTIKLSDRIIMTPYAAKRLSVLLEAHLRGYEERFGKLDLQRGEQPTKIQ
;
A
#
# COMPACT_ATOMS: atom_id res chain seq x y z
N MET A 1 7.64 41.43 26.30
CA MET A 1 7.31 40.30 25.40
C MET A 1 5.97 39.78 25.85
N ALA A 2 4.89 40.19 25.20
CA ALA A 2 3.52 39.85 25.56
C ALA A 2 2.87 39.14 24.37
N GLU A 3 2.16 38.06 24.68
CA GLU A 3 1.43 37.18 23.78
C GLU A 3 0.25 37.89 23.08
N GLU A 4 -0.02 37.53 21.82
CA GLU A 4 -1.33 37.78 21.17
C GLU A 4 -1.79 36.58 20.32
N LYS A 5 -2.73 35.84 20.91
CA LYS A 5 -4.00 35.27 20.40
C LYS A 5 -4.19 34.82 18.93
N ALA A 6 -4.55 33.54 18.83
CA ALA A 6 -5.87 32.99 18.42
C ALA A 6 -6.41 33.14 16.97
N LYS A 7 -6.55 31.96 16.35
CA LYS A 7 -7.77 31.36 15.72
C LYS A 7 -8.41 32.05 14.49
N SER A 8 -8.46 31.33 13.37
CA SER A 8 -9.61 31.37 12.46
C SER A 8 -9.87 30.02 11.78
N GLU A 9 -10.95 29.37 12.20
CA GLU A 9 -11.67 28.32 11.46
C GLU A 9 -12.42 28.97 10.27
N GLY A 10 -12.53 28.25 9.15
CA GLY A 10 -13.43 28.57 8.04
C GLY A 10 -13.61 27.32 7.19
N LYS A 11 -14.51 26.38 7.53
CA LYS A 11 -15.98 26.35 7.41
C LYS A 11 -16.41 25.53 6.19
N SER A 12 -17.29 24.59 6.52
CA SER A 12 -17.92 23.56 5.72
C SER A 12 -18.65 24.05 4.46
N SER A 13 -18.70 23.17 3.45
CA SER A 13 -19.81 23.09 2.51
C SER A 13 -20.58 21.79 2.76
N LYS A 14 -21.83 21.93 3.20
CA LYS A 14 -22.81 20.85 3.41
C LYS A 14 -23.86 20.97 2.30
N ALA A 15 -24.17 19.88 1.60
CA ALA A 15 -25.53 19.40 1.35
C ALA A 15 -25.57 18.27 0.29
N SER A 16 -26.08 17.11 0.69
CA SER A 16 -27.28 16.54 0.05
C SER A 16 -27.91 15.53 1.02
N ALA A 17 -29.22 15.69 1.23
CA ALA A 17 -30.05 14.83 2.06
C ALA A 17 -30.62 13.70 1.20
N GLY A 18 -30.50 12.47 1.69
CA GLY A 18 -31.23 11.31 1.21
C GLY A 18 -31.36 10.31 2.35
N ASN A 19 -32.59 9.98 2.72
CA ASN A 19 -32.90 8.96 3.73
C ASN A 19 -32.25 7.62 3.33
N GLY A 20 -31.25 7.20 4.08
CA GLY A 20 -30.61 5.90 3.94
C GLY A 20 -29.99 5.52 5.27
N VAL A 21 -30.19 4.25 5.67
CA VAL A 21 -29.57 3.62 6.84
C VAL A 21 -28.13 4.13 6.99
N GLY A 22 -27.84 4.76 8.14
CA GLY A 22 -26.60 5.49 8.37
C GLY A 22 -25.39 4.63 7.98
N GLN A 23 -24.63 5.11 6.99
CA GLN A 23 -23.38 4.48 6.60
C GLN A 23 -22.44 4.46 7.83
N PRO A 24 -21.79 3.33 8.15
CA PRO A 24 -20.89 3.25 9.29
C PRO A 24 -19.81 4.35 9.23
N THR A 25 -19.60 5.04 10.35
CA THR A 25 -18.48 5.98 10.50
C THR A 25 -17.17 5.20 10.61
N LEU A 26 -16.28 5.38 9.65
CA LEU A 26 -14.98 4.69 9.61
C LEU A 26 -13.98 5.38 10.55
N LYS A 27 -13.58 4.68 11.61
CA LYS A 27 -12.47 5.09 12.48
C LYS A 27 -11.23 4.30 12.11
N TRP A 28 -10.16 5.00 11.75
CA TRP A 28 -8.84 4.41 11.56
C TRP A 28 -8.08 4.48 12.90
N ASP A 29 -7.52 3.36 13.34
CA ASP A 29 -6.64 3.27 14.50
C ASP A 29 -5.36 2.57 14.05
N ASP A 30 -4.27 3.32 14.05
CA ASP A 30 -2.94 2.93 13.56
C ASP A 30 -1.95 2.68 14.70
N SER A 31 -2.40 2.72 15.97
CA SER A 31 -1.55 2.64 17.16
C SER A 31 -0.71 1.35 17.27
N SER A 32 -1.16 0.25 16.68
CA SER A 32 -0.47 -1.05 16.68
C SER A 32 0.07 -1.45 15.30
N MET A 33 0.13 -0.52 14.35
CA MET A 33 0.55 -0.80 12.99
C MET A 33 2.05 -1.08 12.91
N SER A 34 2.43 -2.25 12.41
CA SER A 34 3.82 -2.59 12.08
C SER A 34 4.16 -2.17 10.66
N THR A 35 5.39 -1.69 10.45
CA THR A 35 5.92 -1.36 9.12
C THR A 35 7.07 -2.29 8.80
N SER A 36 6.99 -2.96 7.66
CA SER A 36 8.04 -3.85 7.14
C SER A 36 8.39 -3.46 5.71
N TYR A 37 9.66 -3.60 5.33
CA TYR A 37 10.11 -3.38 3.95
C TYR A 37 10.00 -4.66 3.12
N ALA A 38 9.52 -4.55 1.89
CA ALA A 38 9.49 -5.65 0.94
C ALA A 38 9.58 -5.14 -0.51
N ASN A 39 10.40 -5.81 -1.33
CA ASN A 39 10.47 -5.59 -2.78
C ASN A 39 9.91 -6.78 -3.58
N VAL A 40 9.60 -7.89 -2.92
CA VAL A 40 8.94 -9.05 -3.54
C VAL A 40 7.61 -9.28 -2.85
N VAL A 41 6.57 -9.51 -3.65
CA VAL A 41 5.25 -9.94 -3.18
C VAL A 41 4.82 -11.19 -3.93
N ASN A 42 4.24 -12.14 -3.20
CA ASN A 42 3.56 -13.31 -3.74
C ASN A 42 2.13 -13.36 -3.19
N VAL A 43 1.19 -13.90 -3.97
CA VAL A 43 -0.22 -14.03 -3.61
C VAL A 43 -0.68 -15.46 -3.87
N SER A 44 -1.31 -16.08 -2.88
CA SER A 44 -2.00 -17.37 -3.00
C SER A 44 -3.46 -17.23 -2.59
N ILE A 45 -4.40 -17.73 -3.39
CA ILE A 45 -5.84 -17.60 -3.12
C ILE A 45 -6.50 -18.97 -3.17
N THR A 46 -7.32 -19.27 -2.17
CA THR A 46 -8.29 -20.37 -2.14
C THR A 46 -9.71 -19.79 -2.11
N ARG A 47 -10.73 -20.65 -2.02
CA ARG A 47 -12.12 -20.19 -1.89
C ARG A 47 -12.37 -19.56 -0.51
N GLU A 48 -11.60 -19.96 0.49
CA GLU A 48 -11.80 -19.58 1.89
C GLU A 48 -10.85 -18.45 2.32
N GLU A 49 -9.65 -18.37 1.75
CA GLU A 49 -8.61 -17.42 2.17
C GLU A 49 -7.76 -16.88 1.02
N CYS A 50 -7.16 -15.71 1.25
CA CYS A 50 -6.15 -15.09 0.41
C CYS A 50 -4.92 -14.76 1.28
N GLY A 51 -3.77 -15.31 0.90
CA GLY A 51 -2.48 -15.04 1.53
C GLY A 51 -1.63 -14.11 0.65
N LEU A 52 -1.16 -13.01 1.24
CA LEU A 52 -0.10 -12.16 0.70
C LEU A 52 1.18 -12.45 1.47
N PHE A 53 2.26 -12.71 0.73
CA PHE A 53 3.58 -12.98 1.27
C PHE A 53 4.52 -11.88 0.80
N PHE A 54 5.13 -11.20 1.76
CA PHE A 54 6.09 -10.15 1.50
C PHE A 54 7.49 -10.67 1.80
N GLY A 55 8.44 -10.29 0.97
CA GLY A 55 9.81 -10.67 1.14
C GLY A 55 10.77 -9.63 0.58
N THR A 56 12.03 -9.85 0.90
CA THR A 56 13.14 -9.10 0.34
C THR A 56 14.00 -10.04 -0.49
N ASN A 57 14.21 -9.68 -1.75
CA ASN A 57 15.29 -10.24 -2.54
C ASN A 57 16.59 -9.51 -2.17
N LEU A 58 17.52 -10.24 -1.57
CA LEU A 58 18.83 -9.75 -1.16
C LEU A 58 19.94 -10.18 -2.14
N SER A 59 19.60 -10.55 -3.39
CA SER A 59 20.60 -11.00 -4.37
C SER A 59 21.56 -9.85 -4.70
N THR A 60 22.64 -9.79 -3.94
CA THR A 60 23.83 -8.98 -4.21
C THR A 60 24.89 -9.98 -4.63
N GLY A 61 25.17 -10.11 -5.93
CA GLY A 61 26.23 -11.03 -6.33
C GLY A 61 26.30 -11.39 -7.79
N ILE A 62 27.23 -10.73 -8.47
CA ILE A 62 28.07 -11.31 -9.52
C ILE A 62 28.49 -12.71 -9.07
N GLY A 63 27.95 -13.76 -9.69
CA GLY A 63 28.33 -15.11 -9.30
C GLY A 63 27.46 -16.20 -9.91
N GLY A 64 27.58 -16.40 -11.22
CA GLY A 64 27.48 -17.67 -11.98
C GLY A 64 26.27 -18.62 -11.84
N ASN A 65 25.48 -18.53 -10.78
CA ASN A 65 24.38 -19.42 -10.47
C ASN A 65 23.09 -18.62 -10.61
N ASN A 66 22.21 -19.08 -11.51
CA ASN A 66 20.93 -18.46 -11.85
C ASN A 66 19.87 -18.66 -10.75
N GLU A 67 20.28 -18.76 -9.48
CA GLU A 67 19.43 -19.04 -8.34
C GLU A 67 19.20 -17.77 -7.53
N VAL A 68 17.92 -17.39 -7.39
CA VAL A 68 17.51 -16.20 -6.67
C VAL A 68 16.81 -16.63 -5.38
N THR A 69 17.48 -16.43 -4.25
CA THR A 69 16.91 -16.72 -2.93
C THR A 69 16.13 -15.51 -2.41
N ILE A 70 14.81 -15.69 -2.24
CA ILE A 70 13.92 -14.67 -1.67
C ILE A 70 13.67 -15.02 -0.20
N LYS A 71 13.96 -14.09 0.71
CA LYS A 71 13.59 -14.24 2.13
C LYS A 71 12.22 -13.63 2.35
N LEU A 72 11.25 -14.45 2.76
CA LEU A 72 9.92 -13.98 3.16
C LEU A 72 9.97 -13.46 4.60
N SER A 73 9.48 -12.25 4.84
CA SER A 73 9.50 -11.58 6.15
C SER A 73 8.12 -11.52 6.79
N ASP A 74 7.08 -11.22 6.01
CA ASP A 74 5.74 -10.95 6.54
C ASP A 74 4.68 -11.68 5.73
N ARG A 75 3.61 -12.12 6.41
CA ARG A 75 2.45 -12.75 5.79
C ARG A 75 1.17 -12.12 6.30
N ILE A 76 0.30 -11.74 5.37
CA ILE A 76 -1.06 -11.28 5.67
C ILE A 76 -2.04 -12.29 5.10
N ILE A 77 -2.94 -12.79 5.93
CA ILE A 77 -4.05 -13.65 5.51
C ILE A 77 -5.35 -12.86 5.64
N MET A 78 -6.17 -12.89 4.61
CA MET A 78 -7.43 -12.17 4.57
C MET A 78 -8.51 -12.96 3.82
N THR A 79 -9.76 -12.53 3.95
CA THR A 79 -10.87 -13.11 3.18
C THR A 79 -10.78 -12.68 1.70
N PRO A 80 -11.35 -13.46 0.76
CA PRO A 80 -11.38 -13.09 -0.65
C PRO A 80 -12.03 -11.71 -0.91
N TYR A 81 -13.06 -11.36 -0.15
CA TYR A 81 -13.71 -10.04 -0.24
C TYR A 81 -12.78 -8.90 0.18
N ALA A 82 -11.98 -9.08 1.24
CA ALA A 82 -10.99 -8.10 1.65
C ALA A 82 -9.90 -7.94 0.60
N ALA A 83 -9.42 -9.06 0.02
CA ALA A 83 -8.44 -9.03 -1.07
C ALA A 83 -8.96 -8.29 -2.32
N LYS A 84 -10.24 -8.48 -2.67
CA LYS A 84 -10.85 -7.75 -3.78
C LYS A 84 -10.88 -6.24 -3.53
N ARG A 85 -11.23 -5.81 -2.30
CA ARG A 85 -11.20 -4.38 -1.93
C ARG A 85 -9.78 -3.83 -1.99
N LEU A 86 -8.80 -4.59 -1.48
CA LEU A 86 -7.39 -4.21 -1.55
C LEU A 86 -6.96 -3.98 -3.00
N SER A 87 -7.26 -4.91 -3.91
CA SER A 87 -6.92 -4.80 -5.33
C SER A 87 -7.50 -3.53 -5.98
N VAL A 88 -8.79 -3.25 -5.76
CA VAL A 88 -9.45 -2.06 -6.33
C VAL A 88 -8.84 -0.77 -5.80
N LEU A 89 -8.60 -0.71 -4.49
CA LEU A 89 -7.99 0.47 -3.86
C LEU A 89 -6.55 0.65 -4.34
N LEU A 90 -5.76 -0.41 -4.38
CA LEU A 90 -4.37 -0.37 -4.80
C LEU A 90 -4.25 0.10 -6.26
N GLU A 91 -5.05 -0.46 -7.17
CA GLU A 91 -5.05 -0.06 -8.58
C GLU A 91 -5.41 1.44 -8.76
N ALA A 92 -6.41 1.92 -8.04
CA ALA A 92 -6.79 3.34 -8.07
C ALA A 92 -5.66 4.26 -7.61
N HIS A 93 -4.92 3.87 -6.55
CA HIS A 93 -3.80 4.65 -6.03
C HIS A 93 -2.57 4.58 -6.95
N LEU A 94 -2.28 3.41 -7.52
CA LEU A 94 -1.18 3.26 -8.49
C LEU A 94 -1.42 4.10 -9.74
N ARG A 95 -2.64 4.12 -10.27
CA ARG A 95 -2.98 4.99 -11.40
C ARG A 95 -2.73 6.47 -11.07
N GLY A 96 -3.16 6.92 -9.89
CA GLY A 96 -2.91 8.29 -9.44
C GLY A 96 -1.41 8.59 -9.22
N TYR A 97 -0.61 7.59 -8.84
CA TYR A 97 0.84 7.69 -8.77
C TYR A 97 1.44 7.84 -10.18
N GLU A 98 1.08 6.97 -11.12
CA GLU A 98 1.64 6.99 -12.48
C GLU A 98 1.31 8.27 -13.24
N GLU A 99 0.12 8.83 -13.04
CA GLU A 99 -0.27 10.14 -13.60
C GLU A 99 0.65 11.28 -13.14
N ARG A 100 1.21 11.17 -11.94
CA ARG A 100 2.06 12.21 -11.32
C ARG A 100 3.55 11.99 -11.55
N PHE A 101 3.99 10.74 -11.52
CA PHE A 101 5.41 10.38 -11.47
C PHE A 101 5.90 9.58 -12.68
N GLY A 102 4.99 9.21 -13.59
CA GLY A 102 5.29 8.39 -14.76
C GLY A 102 4.95 6.91 -14.55
N LYS A 103 4.85 6.17 -15.66
CA LYS A 103 4.42 4.77 -15.68
C LYS A 103 5.43 3.85 -15.00
N LEU A 104 4.93 2.91 -14.22
CA LEU A 104 5.71 1.84 -13.62
C LEU A 104 5.92 0.73 -14.66
N ASP A 105 7.18 0.43 -14.97
CA ASP A 105 7.54 -0.66 -15.87
C ASP A 105 7.86 -1.92 -15.06
N LEU A 106 6.94 -2.89 -15.08
CA LEU A 106 7.07 -4.16 -14.37
C LEU A 106 8.22 -5.04 -14.91
N GLN A 107 8.72 -4.78 -16.12
CA GLN A 107 9.85 -5.51 -16.71
C GLN A 107 11.20 -4.95 -16.27
N ARG A 108 11.22 -3.72 -15.72
CA ARG A 108 12.40 -3.11 -15.13
C ARG A 108 12.47 -3.46 -13.64
N GLY A 109 12.57 -4.75 -13.33
CA GLY A 109 12.98 -5.18 -11.99
C GLY A 109 14.29 -4.47 -11.64
N GLU A 110 14.28 -3.70 -10.54
CA GLU A 110 15.38 -2.88 -9.99
C GLU A 110 16.73 -3.06 -10.71
N GLN A 111 16.95 -2.35 -11.81
CA GLN A 111 18.33 -2.11 -12.24
C GLN A 111 18.89 -1.07 -11.29
N PRO A 112 20.03 -1.34 -10.61
CA PRO A 112 20.65 -0.35 -9.76
C PRO A 112 20.93 0.88 -10.62
N THR A 113 20.36 2.01 -10.23
CA THR A 113 20.63 3.30 -10.84
C THR A 113 22.14 3.47 -10.84
N LYS A 114 22.75 3.52 -12.04
CA LYS A 114 24.16 3.89 -12.14
C LYS A 114 24.31 5.28 -11.53
N ILE A 115 24.85 5.34 -10.32
CA ILE A 115 25.37 6.58 -9.75
C ILE A 115 26.57 6.93 -10.63
N GLN A 116 26.49 8.06 -11.34
CA GLN A 116 27.60 8.65 -12.07
C GLN A 116 28.71 9.07 -11.13
#